data_AF-A0A413E265-F1
#
_entry.id   AF-A0A413E265-F1
#
_cell.length_a   1.000
_cell.length_b   1.000
_cell.length_c   1.000
_cell.angle_alpha   90.00
_cell.angle_beta   90.00
_cell.angle_gamma   90.00
#
_symmetry.space_group_name_H-M   'P 1'
#
loop_
_entity.id
_entity.type
_entity.pdbx_description
1 polymer ?
#
loop_
_entity_poly.entity_id
_entity_poly.type
_entity_poly.pdbx_seq_one_letter_code
_entity_poly.pdbx_strand_id
1 'polypeptide(L)'
;MPRRKQLIFKIQDLKCAVHIIEELSKLPQLNNFDMKSIELTIKENKPAPQILKKDIDTLVDRLQRGFSANKHKLTQLNGYYLITNIHLSKWMKVTPATVNKWLKDGLIKYSEKSYDNLKFFDVNEVISQLRKQKQ
;
A
#
# COMPACT_ATOMS: atom_id res chain seq x y z
N MET A 1 2.83 4.45 14.36
CA MET A 1 2.62 3.34 13.40
C MET A 1 2.59 2.03 14.18
N PRO A 2 1.77 1.04 13.81
CA PRO A 2 1.75 -0.26 14.50
C PRO A 2 3.14 -0.93 14.41
N ARG A 3 3.67 -1.40 15.54
CA ARG A 3 4.92 -2.15 15.57
C ARG A 3 4.68 -3.49 14.87
N ARG A 4 5.48 -3.80 13.83
CA ARG A 4 5.38 -5.11 13.17
C ARG A 4 5.66 -6.20 14.20
N LYS A 5 4.93 -7.31 14.14
CA LYS A 5 5.31 -8.49 14.91
C LYS A 5 6.72 -8.90 14.50
N GLN A 6 7.50 -9.27 15.50
CA GLN A 6 8.86 -9.75 15.33
C GLN A 6 9.00 -11.03 16.13
N LEU A 7 9.66 -12.01 15.53
CA LEU A 7 10.14 -13.21 16.21
C LEU A 7 11.63 -13.04 16.44
N ILE A 8 12.06 -13.36 17.65
CA ILE A 8 13.45 -13.27 18.08
C ILE A 8 13.89 -14.69 18.40
N PHE A 9 15.00 -15.12 17.80
CA PHE A 9 15.61 -16.42 18.02
C PHE A 9 17.04 -16.21 18.48
N LYS A 10 17.49 -16.95 19.49
CA LYS A 10 18.90 -16.99 19.81
C LYS A 10 19.60 -17.83 18.77
N ILE A 11 20.75 -17.35 18.26
CA ILE A 11 21.45 -18.09 17.22
C ILE A 11 21.92 -19.45 17.71
N GLN A 12 22.22 -19.57 19.02
CA GLN A 12 22.66 -20.80 19.68
C GLN A 12 21.65 -21.94 19.58
N ASP A 13 20.36 -21.62 19.42
CA ASP A 13 19.31 -22.62 19.28
C ASP A 13 19.27 -23.23 17.86
N LEU A 14 20.10 -22.73 16.94
CA LEU A 14 20.17 -23.17 15.54
C LEU A 14 21.40 -24.04 15.26
N LYS A 15 21.21 -25.07 14.44
CA LYS A 15 22.29 -25.99 14.04
C LYS A 15 23.45 -25.30 13.30
N CYS A 16 23.20 -24.16 12.66
CA CYS A 16 24.19 -23.39 11.92
C CYS A 16 24.90 -22.32 12.77
N ALA A 17 24.65 -22.25 14.08
CA ALA A 17 25.24 -21.23 14.96
C ALA A 17 26.76 -21.14 14.81
N VAL A 18 27.43 -22.28 14.76
CA VAL A 18 28.89 -22.39 14.68
C VAL A 18 29.41 -21.68 13.43
N HIS A 19 28.84 -21.96 12.26
CA HIS A 19 29.27 -21.35 10.99
C HIS A 19 29.04 -19.83 10.97
N ILE A 20 27.91 -19.37 11.52
CA ILE A 20 27.60 -17.94 11.55
C ILE A 20 28.54 -17.21 12.53
N ILE A 21 28.85 -17.80 13.69
CA ILE A 21 29.81 -17.23 14.63
C ILE A 21 31.21 -17.20 14.02
N GLU A 22 31.64 -18.24 13.29
CA GLU A 22 32.93 -18.28 12.60
C GLU A 22 33.05 -17.18 11.53
N GLU A 23 32.00 -16.93 10.76
CA GLU A 23 31.96 -15.84 9.78
C GLU A 23 32.02 -14.47 10.47
N LEU A 24 31.20 -14.25 11.51
CA LEU A 24 31.16 -12.99 12.24
C LEU A 24 32.47 -12.72 13.02
N SER A 25 33.17 -13.74 13.49
CA SER A 25 34.43 -13.60 14.23
C SER A 25 35.59 -13.11 13.34
N LYS A 26 35.46 -13.20 12.01
CA LYS A 26 36.44 -12.63 11.07
C LYS A 26 36.30 -11.11 10.91
N LEU A 27 35.23 -10.52 11.45
CA LEU A 27 34.95 -9.09 11.32
C LEU A 27 35.61 -8.32 12.49
N PRO A 28 36.66 -7.52 12.24
CA PRO A 28 37.41 -6.86 13.31
C PRO A 28 36.57 -5.87 14.13
N GLN A 29 35.50 -5.33 13.56
CA GLN A 29 34.55 -4.46 14.26
C GLN A 29 33.75 -5.17 15.36
N LEU A 30 33.74 -6.51 15.37
CA LEU A 30 33.02 -7.31 16.36
C LEU A 30 33.93 -7.86 17.47
N ASN A 31 35.23 -7.52 17.48
CA ASN A 31 36.22 -8.06 18.43
C ASN A 31 35.87 -7.83 19.92
N ASN A 32 35.13 -6.75 20.22
CA ASN A 32 34.71 -6.40 21.58
C ASN A 32 33.25 -6.75 21.89
N PHE A 33 32.59 -7.55 21.03
CA PHE A 33 31.19 -7.91 21.17
C PHE A 33 31.02 -9.38 21.61
N ASP A 34 29.99 -9.65 22.40
CA ASP A 34 29.68 -11.00 22.87
C ASP A 34 28.97 -11.84 21.79
N MET A 35 29.70 -12.76 21.19
CA MET A 35 29.20 -13.71 20.19
C MET A 35 28.16 -14.70 20.75
N LYS A 36 28.04 -14.83 22.07
CA LYS A 36 27.01 -15.69 22.69
C LYS A 36 25.64 -15.02 22.71
N SER A 37 25.58 -13.70 22.60
CA SER A 37 24.35 -12.89 22.71
C SER A 37 23.63 -12.66 21.37
N ILE A 38 24.08 -13.29 20.28
CA ILE A 38 23.54 -13.03 18.93
C ILE A 38 22.08 -13.48 18.82
N GLU A 39 21.23 -12.54 18.40
CA GLU A 39 19.81 -12.76 18.12
C GLU A 39 19.50 -12.58 16.64
N LEU A 40 18.73 -13.51 16.08
CA LEU A 40 18.12 -13.40 14.77
C LEU A 40 16.70 -12.86 14.92
N THR A 41 16.43 -11.73 14.29
CA THR A 41 15.10 -11.11 14.28
C THR A 41 14.44 -11.31 12.92
N ILE A 42 13.30 -11.99 12.89
CA ILE A 42 12.44 -12.09 11.71
C ILE A 42 11.24 -11.18 11.92
N LYS A 43 11.06 -10.20 11.04
CA LYS A 43 9.91 -9.28 11.09
C LYS A 43 8.82 -9.84 10.18
N GLU A 44 7.57 -9.74 10.64
CA GLU A 44 6.41 -10.02 9.80
C GLU A 44 6.49 -9.17 8.52
N ASN A 45 6.19 -9.81 7.39
CA ASN A 45 6.03 -9.09 6.13
C ASN A 45 4.99 -7.99 6.33
N LYS A 46 5.20 -6.82 5.71
CA LYS A 46 4.10 -5.86 5.65
C LYS A 46 2.93 -6.58 4.99
N PRO A 47 1.75 -6.65 5.62
CA PRO A 47 0.59 -7.19 4.93
C PRO A 47 0.45 -6.43 3.62
N ALA A 48 0.14 -7.15 2.55
CA ALA A 48 -0.14 -6.52 1.27
C ALA A 48 -1.19 -5.42 1.54
N PRO A 49 -0.99 -4.20 1.02
CA PRO A 49 -1.97 -3.16 1.18
C PRO A 49 -3.29 -3.66 0.60
N GLN A 50 -4.37 -3.54 1.36
CA GLN A 50 -5.69 -4.03 0.96
C GLN A 50 -6.75 -3.05 1.44
N ILE A 51 -7.80 -2.91 0.63
CA ILE A 51 -9.05 -2.27 1.05
C ILE A 51 -9.90 -3.37 1.67
N LEU A 52 -10.49 -3.13 2.85
CA LEU A 52 -11.33 -4.13 3.51
C LEU A 52 -12.46 -4.55 2.58
N LYS A 53 -12.62 -5.87 2.34
CA LYS A 53 -13.59 -6.40 1.35
C LYS A 53 -15.02 -5.90 1.59
N LYS A 54 -15.42 -5.76 2.87
CA LYS A 54 -16.72 -5.23 3.30
C LYS A 54 -16.99 -3.78 2.87
N ASP A 55 -15.93 -3.00 2.63
CA ASP A 55 -16.04 -1.59 2.28
C ASP A 55 -16.10 -1.39 0.75
N ILE A 56 -15.67 -2.37 -0.05
CA ILE A 56 -15.53 -2.21 -1.51
C ILE A 56 -16.87 -1.93 -2.19
N ASP A 57 -17.93 -2.67 -1.89
CA ASP A 57 -19.25 -2.43 -2.50
C ASP A 57 -19.79 -1.05 -2.13
N THR A 58 -19.63 -0.68 -0.87
CA THR A 58 -20.03 0.63 -0.37
C THR A 58 -19.25 1.75 -1.05
N LEU A 59 -17.95 1.56 -1.29
CA LEU A 59 -17.11 2.53 -2.00
C LEU A 59 -17.53 2.66 -3.47
N VAL A 60 -17.78 1.54 -4.15
CA VAL A 60 -18.21 1.52 -5.55
C VAL A 60 -19.56 2.22 -5.70
N ASP A 61 -20.54 1.88 -4.88
CA ASP A 61 -21.87 2.49 -4.92
C ASP A 61 -21.81 4.00 -4.62
N ARG A 62 -21.07 4.41 -3.58
CA ARG A 62 -20.86 5.84 -3.28
C ARG A 62 -20.16 6.58 -4.40
N LEU A 63 -19.16 5.97 -5.01
CA LEU A 63 -18.42 6.55 -6.12
C LEU A 63 -19.32 6.75 -7.35
N GLN A 64 -20.13 5.75 -7.71
CA GLN A 64 -21.12 5.84 -8.80
C GLN A 64 -22.16 6.93 -8.54
N ARG A 65 -22.76 6.96 -7.35
CA ARG A 65 -23.74 7.98 -6.98
C ARG A 65 -23.12 9.38 -6.95
N GLY A 66 -21.95 9.51 -6.36
CA GLY A 66 -21.20 10.77 -6.28
C GLY A 66 -20.84 11.31 -7.65
N PHE A 67 -20.37 10.45 -8.56
CA PHE A 67 -20.07 10.84 -9.93
C PHE A 67 -21.34 11.27 -10.69
N SER A 68 -22.39 10.43 -10.70
CA SER A 68 -23.65 10.74 -11.39
C SER A 68 -24.27 12.06 -10.95
N ALA A 69 -24.22 12.35 -9.64
CA ALA A 69 -24.77 13.59 -9.10
C ALA A 69 -23.92 14.84 -9.41
N ASN A 70 -22.62 14.69 -9.66
CA ASN A 70 -21.70 15.83 -9.79
C ASN A 70 -21.07 15.98 -11.18
N LYS A 71 -21.29 15.04 -12.12
CA LYS A 71 -20.63 15.02 -13.43
C LYS A 71 -20.78 16.32 -14.23
N HIS A 72 -21.92 17.00 -14.10
CA HIS A 72 -22.20 18.26 -14.80
C HIS A 72 -21.38 19.46 -14.29
N LYS A 73 -20.76 19.35 -13.10
CA LYS A 73 -19.91 20.39 -12.50
C LYS A 73 -18.42 20.16 -12.75
N LEU A 74 -18.06 19.06 -13.38
CA LEU A 74 -16.67 18.69 -13.62
C LEU A 74 -16.18 19.28 -14.93
N THR A 75 -14.95 19.75 -14.92
CA THR A 75 -14.24 20.11 -16.15
C THR A 75 -14.07 18.87 -17.02
N GLN A 76 -14.39 19.04 -18.31
CA GLN A 76 -14.16 18.02 -19.32
C GLN A 76 -13.03 18.45 -20.26
N LEU A 77 -12.18 17.50 -20.65
CA LEU A 77 -11.16 17.68 -21.67
C LEU A 77 -11.23 16.49 -22.62
N ASN A 78 -11.44 16.75 -23.92
CA ASN A 78 -11.53 15.73 -24.96
C ASN A 78 -12.53 14.60 -24.63
N GLY A 79 -13.67 14.94 -24.03
CA GLY A 79 -14.70 13.98 -23.63
C GLY A 79 -14.42 13.22 -22.31
N TYR A 80 -13.31 13.53 -21.63
CA TYR A 80 -12.95 12.95 -20.34
C TYR A 80 -13.20 13.90 -19.19
N TYR A 81 -13.82 13.39 -18.12
CA TYR A 81 -13.97 14.13 -16.87
C TYR A 81 -12.63 14.19 -16.13
N LEU A 82 -12.18 15.39 -15.78
CA LEU A 82 -10.94 15.58 -15.02
C LEU A 82 -11.18 15.32 -13.53
N ILE A 83 -11.15 14.05 -13.14
CA ILE A 83 -11.40 13.62 -11.76
C ILE A 83 -10.08 13.59 -11.01
N THR A 84 -10.04 14.26 -9.87
CA THR A 84 -8.87 14.33 -8.99
C THR A 84 -9.07 13.45 -7.77
N ASN A 85 -8.01 13.28 -6.97
CA ASN A 85 -8.09 12.60 -5.68
C ASN A 85 -9.08 13.26 -4.71
N ILE A 86 -9.27 14.58 -4.79
CA ILE A 86 -10.24 15.33 -3.97
C ILE A 86 -11.68 14.94 -4.34
N HIS A 87 -11.97 14.80 -5.64
CA HIS A 87 -13.28 14.35 -6.11
C HIS A 87 -13.56 12.92 -5.62
N LEU A 88 -12.61 12.01 -5.83
CA LEU A 88 -12.68 10.63 -5.38
C LEU A 88 -12.90 10.53 -3.87
N SER A 89 -12.12 11.26 -3.07
CA SER A 89 -12.21 11.21 -1.61
C SER A 89 -13.58 11.70 -1.12
N LYS A 90 -14.08 12.80 -1.71
CA LYS A 90 -15.39 13.36 -1.37
C LYS A 90 -16.52 12.39 -1.67
N TRP A 91 -16.52 11.75 -2.85
CA TRP A 91 -17.58 10.83 -3.24
C TRP A 91 -17.54 9.53 -2.44
N MET A 92 -16.37 8.96 -2.23
CA MET A 92 -16.21 7.72 -1.45
C MET A 92 -16.36 7.92 0.07
N LYS A 93 -16.42 9.17 0.54
CA LYS A 93 -16.41 9.56 1.96
C LYS A 93 -15.16 9.07 2.70
N VAL A 94 -14.00 9.25 2.07
CA VAL A 94 -12.68 8.99 2.65
C VAL A 94 -11.84 10.27 2.60
N THR A 95 -10.66 10.26 3.21
CA THR A 95 -9.75 11.40 3.13
C THR A 95 -8.96 11.38 1.82
N PRO A 96 -8.52 12.55 1.29
CA PRO A 96 -7.57 12.58 0.16
C PRO A 96 -6.28 11.80 0.45
N ALA A 97 -5.83 11.78 1.72
CA ALA A 97 -4.68 11.01 2.16
C ALA A 97 -4.89 9.50 1.98
N THR A 98 -6.10 9.00 2.23
CA THR A 98 -6.48 7.60 1.99
C THR A 98 -6.38 7.26 0.50
N VAL A 99 -6.90 8.11 -0.39
CA VAL A 99 -6.83 7.92 -1.84
C VAL A 99 -5.37 7.95 -2.33
N ASN A 100 -4.57 8.90 -1.85
CA ASN A 100 -3.14 8.97 -2.17
C ASN A 100 -2.37 7.74 -1.68
N LYS A 101 -2.74 7.22 -0.51
CA LYS A 101 -2.18 5.97 0.00
C LYS A 101 -2.52 4.80 -0.92
N TRP A 102 -3.78 4.65 -1.34
CA TRP A 102 -4.18 3.60 -2.29
C TRP A 102 -3.45 3.71 -3.63
N LEU A 103 -3.21 4.93 -4.10
CA LEU A 103 -2.41 5.17 -5.30
C LEU A 103 -0.95 4.74 -5.11
N LYS A 104 -0.32 5.14 -4.00
CA LYS A 104 1.07 4.76 -3.66
C LYS A 104 1.23 3.25 -3.48
N ASP A 105 0.22 2.64 -2.88
CA ASP A 105 0.15 1.21 -2.61
C ASP A 105 -0.26 0.40 -3.87
N GLY A 106 -0.55 1.07 -5.00
CA GLY A 106 -0.89 0.44 -6.27
C GLY A 106 -2.30 -0.17 -6.35
N LEU A 107 -3.15 0.10 -5.35
CA LEU A 107 -4.52 -0.40 -5.26
C LEU A 107 -5.46 0.30 -6.25
N ILE A 108 -5.16 1.56 -6.54
CA ILE A 108 -5.76 2.33 -7.62
C ILE A 108 -4.68 2.99 -8.46
N LYS A 109 -5.00 3.34 -9.70
CA LYS A 109 -4.11 4.02 -10.65
C LYS A 109 -4.85 5.17 -11.32
N TYR A 110 -4.08 6.12 -11.83
CA TYR A 110 -4.61 7.13 -12.76
C TYR A 110 -5.13 6.46 -14.02
N SER A 111 -5.99 7.18 -14.76
CA SER A 111 -6.52 6.68 -16.01
C SER A 111 -5.38 6.40 -17.01
N GLU A 112 -5.49 5.32 -17.77
CA GLU A 112 -4.57 5.03 -18.90
C GLU A 112 -4.54 6.15 -19.94
N LYS A 113 -5.58 6.98 -19.95
CA LYS A 113 -5.75 8.14 -20.84
C LYS A 113 -5.14 9.42 -20.26
N SER A 114 -4.51 9.33 -19.10
CA SER A 114 -3.77 10.43 -18.49
C SER A 114 -2.51 10.72 -19.29
N TYR A 115 -2.09 11.98 -19.28
CA TYR A 115 -0.81 12.42 -19.83
C TYR A 115 0.17 12.67 -18.67
N ASP A 116 1.47 12.66 -18.95
CA ASP A 116 2.50 12.89 -17.92
C ASP A 116 2.27 14.20 -17.14
N ASN A 117 1.80 15.22 -17.85
CA ASN A 117 1.52 16.56 -17.30
C ASN A 117 0.09 16.72 -16.79
N LEU A 118 -0.81 15.75 -17.03
CA LEU A 118 -2.21 15.83 -16.62
C LEU A 118 -2.72 14.45 -16.18
N LYS A 119 -2.60 14.19 -14.88
CA LYS A 119 -3.05 12.95 -14.23
C LYS A 119 -4.47 13.11 -13.70
N PHE A 120 -5.37 12.27 -14.17
CA PHE A 120 -6.76 12.23 -13.71
C PHE A 120 -7.23 10.79 -13.54
N PHE A 121 -8.37 10.62 -12.88
CA PHE A 121 -9.01 9.33 -12.68
C PHE A 121 -10.17 9.15 -13.64
N ASP A 122 -10.40 7.93 -14.10
CA ASP A 122 -11.66 7.51 -14.71
C ASP A 122 -12.47 6.71 -13.69
N VAL A 123 -13.76 7.00 -13.54
CA VAL A 123 -14.61 6.33 -12.54
C VAL A 123 -14.74 4.85 -12.82
N ASN A 124 -14.90 4.45 -14.08
CA ASN A 124 -15.09 3.05 -14.44
C ASN A 124 -13.81 2.25 -14.22
N GLU A 125 -12.65 2.85 -14.55
CA GLU A 125 -11.35 2.25 -14.27
C GLU A 125 -11.14 2.08 -12.76
N VAL A 126 -11.42 3.11 -11.95
CA VAL A 126 -11.31 3.03 -10.48
C VAL A 126 -12.27 1.98 -9.93
N ILE A 127 -13.51 1.89 -10.40
CA ILE A 127 -14.46 0.85 -9.98
C ILE A 127 -13.93 -0.55 -10.31
N SER A 128 -13.39 -0.75 -11.51
CA SER A 128 -12.78 -2.02 -11.92
C SER A 128 -11.61 -2.40 -11.00
N GLN A 129 -10.73 -1.45 -10.70
CA GLN A 129 -9.60 -1.64 -9.80
C GLN A 129 -10.05 -1.96 -8.37
N LEU A 130 -11.07 -1.26 -7.84
CA LEU A 130 -11.65 -1.54 -6.52
C LEU A 130 -12.26 -2.95 -6.45
N ARG A 131 -12.99 -3.37 -7.49
CA ARG A 131 -13.60 -4.71 -7.54
C ARG A 131 -12.56 -5.82 -7.58
N LYS A 132 -11.40 -5.60 -8.21
CA LYS A 132 -10.29 -6.57 -8.19
C LYS A 132 -9.74 -6.82 -6.78
N GLN A 133 -9.87 -5.87 -5.85
CA GLN A 133 -9.44 -6.03 -4.45
C GLN A 133 -10.34 -6.98 -3.63
N LYS A 134 -11.47 -7.43 -4.17
CA LYS A 134 -12.34 -8.43 -3.53
C LYS A 134 -11.83 -9.85 -3.68
N GLN A 135 -11.03 -10.14 -4.70
CA GLN A 135 -10.44 -11.46 -4.93
C GLN A 135 -9.34 -11.66 -3.89
#